data_AF-A0A7S3H135-F1
#
_entry.id   AF-A0A7S3H135-F1
#
_cell.length_a   1.000
_cell.length_b   1.000
_cell.length_c   1.000
_cell.angle_alpha   90.00
_cell.angle_beta   90.00
_cell.angle_gamma   90.00
#
_symmetry.space_group_name_H-M   'P 1'
#
loop_
_entity.id
_entity.type
_entity.pdbx_description
1 polymer ?
#
loop_
_entity_poly.entity_id
_entity_poly.type
_entity_poly.pdbx_seq_one_letter_code
_entity_poly.pdbx_strand_id
1 'polypeptide(L)'
;DCPTCDPMPIQVSITNMLRKNGFSVMAMAPVENPAKCWHQNDRVQVGQAMQYIVEATRGFYGSNSSRPAMYAIGVENGGVFLGNYAESMGNTFRTKFSAMCLMNSGIWHKNMKAPAFPPVAFVDLARNGELCAHNNLTVQVLHSKNIPATQFYSDPRPITKGYFTPIMSVNESYLYHEELAKAGFLWPFNGVLLKDPTSDYYRRDMMAILNRVAPEVASSEPMGRGLNSPLMQLLRLAWGYREINDDHIDQIMEWFDSHGSKLNT
;
A
#
# COMPACT_ATOMS: atom_id res chain seq x y z
N ASP A 1 -14.67 3.16 -15.51
CA ASP A 1 -13.74 4.31 -15.52
C ASP A 1 -14.31 5.45 -14.70
N CYS A 2 -13.61 5.84 -13.64
CA CYS A 2 -13.89 7.08 -12.90
C CYS A 2 -13.07 8.18 -13.58
N PRO A 3 -13.70 9.10 -14.36
CA PRO A 3 -12.96 10.07 -15.18
C PRO A 3 -12.15 11.09 -14.38
N THR A 4 -12.33 11.12 -13.05
CA THR A 4 -11.68 12.05 -12.12
C THR A 4 -10.90 11.36 -11.00
N CYS A 5 -10.76 10.03 -11.06
CA CYS A 5 -9.92 9.32 -10.10
C CYS A 5 -8.50 9.28 -10.67
N ASP A 6 -7.79 10.40 -10.59
CA ASP A 6 -6.36 10.40 -10.87
C ASP A 6 -5.70 9.38 -9.93
N PRO A 7 -5.06 8.33 -10.48
CA PRO A 7 -4.43 7.32 -9.65
C PRO A 7 -3.38 8.01 -8.79
N MET A 8 -3.33 7.63 -7.51
CA MET A 8 -2.38 8.24 -6.58
C MET A 8 -0.96 8.11 -7.15
N PRO A 9 -0.13 9.16 -7.13
CA PRO A 9 1.21 9.13 -7.73
C PRO A 9 2.04 7.90 -7.32
N ILE A 10 1.88 7.44 -6.07
CA ILE A 10 2.56 6.27 -5.54
C ILE A 10 2.06 4.96 -6.17
N GLN A 11 0.75 4.81 -6.42
CA GLN A 11 0.24 3.62 -7.13
C GLN A 11 0.78 3.54 -8.55
N VAL A 12 0.91 4.70 -9.23
CA VAL A 12 1.53 4.80 -10.55
C VAL A 12 3.01 4.47 -10.48
N SER A 13 3.73 4.99 -9.46
CA SER A 13 5.14 4.68 -9.18
C SER A 13 5.36 3.16 -9.04
N ILE A 14 4.62 2.52 -8.13
CA ILE A 14 4.67 1.07 -7.89
C ILE A 14 4.36 0.29 -9.17
N THR A 15 3.31 0.67 -9.89
CA THR A 15 2.92 0.01 -11.14
C THR A 15 4.03 0.11 -12.19
N ASN A 16 4.64 1.28 -12.35
CA ASN A 16 5.72 1.50 -13.31
C ASN A 16 6.98 0.72 -12.93
N MET A 17 7.32 0.66 -11.64
CA MET A 17 8.46 -0.14 -11.16
C MET A 17 8.25 -1.64 -11.41
N LEU A 18 7.05 -2.16 -11.12
CA LEU A 18 6.70 -3.55 -11.42
C LEU A 18 6.77 -3.83 -12.93
N ARG A 19 6.18 -2.98 -13.77
CA ARG A 19 6.21 -3.15 -15.23
C ARG A 19 7.62 -3.10 -15.80
N LYS A 20 8.47 -2.20 -15.29
CA LYS A 20 9.88 -2.10 -15.69
C LYS A 20 10.66 -3.39 -15.39
N ASN A 21 10.23 -4.15 -14.39
CA ASN A 21 10.82 -5.43 -14.01
C ASN A 21 10.08 -6.65 -14.62
N GLY A 22 9.30 -6.44 -15.69
CA GLY A 22 8.70 -7.53 -16.46
C GLY A 22 7.38 -8.07 -15.90
N PHE A 23 6.82 -7.46 -14.86
CA PHE A 23 5.53 -7.86 -14.32
C PHE A 23 4.38 -7.30 -15.18
N SER A 24 3.38 -8.13 -15.45
CA SER A 24 2.05 -7.66 -15.85
C SER A 24 1.25 -7.26 -14.61
N VAL A 25 0.75 -6.02 -14.57
CA VAL A 25 0.05 -5.48 -13.41
C VAL A 25 -1.44 -5.37 -13.68
N MET A 26 -2.25 -5.86 -12.75
CA MET A 26 -3.70 -5.68 -12.72
C MET A 26 -4.08 -4.97 -11.43
N ALA A 27 -4.65 -3.78 -11.54
CA ALA A 27 -5.25 -3.08 -10.42
C ALA A 27 -6.72 -3.49 -10.28
N MET A 28 -7.14 -3.81 -9.07
CA MET A 28 -8.53 -4.14 -8.75
C MET A 28 -9.11 -3.12 -7.78
N ALA A 29 -10.41 -2.88 -7.91
CA ALA A 29 -11.20 -2.10 -6.97
C ALA A 29 -12.22 -3.01 -6.28
N PRO A 30 -12.65 -2.68 -5.04
CA PRO A 30 -13.75 -3.40 -4.40
C PRO A 30 -15.03 -3.23 -5.22
N VAL A 31 -15.93 -4.22 -5.14
CA VAL A 31 -17.26 -4.11 -5.76
C VAL A 31 -17.99 -2.94 -5.10
N GLU A 32 -18.70 -2.15 -5.90
CA GLU A 32 -19.40 -0.95 -5.42
C GLU A 32 -20.24 -1.26 -4.17
N ASN A 33 -19.86 -0.64 -3.07
CA ASN A 33 -20.54 -0.70 -1.80
C ASN A 33 -20.49 0.69 -1.13
N PRO A 34 -21.40 0.98 -0.17
CA PRO A 34 -21.48 2.31 0.45
C PRO A 34 -20.17 2.76 1.11
N ALA A 35 -19.36 1.82 1.60
CA ALA A 35 -18.08 2.10 2.23
C ALA A 35 -16.92 2.24 1.24
N LYS A 36 -17.12 1.85 -0.03
CA LYS A 36 -16.08 1.72 -1.08
C LYS A 36 -14.82 0.98 -0.57
N CYS A 37 -15.01 0.03 0.34
CA CYS A 37 -13.95 -0.74 0.99
C CYS A 37 -14.03 -2.21 0.58
N TRP A 38 -12.90 -2.91 0.66
CA TRP A 38 -12.84 -4.36 0.47
C TRP A 38 -13.68 -5.11 1.50
N HIS A 39 -14.46 -6.08 1.04
CA HIS A 39 -15.39 -6.88 1.83
C HIS A 39 -15.32 -8.37 1.43
N GLN A 40 -15.82 -9.26 2.29
CA GLN A 40 -15.83 -10.70 2.03
C GLN A 40 -16.55 -11.08 0.72
N ASN A 41 -17.52 -10.25 0.32
CA ASN A 41 -18.32 -10.48 -0.87
C ASN A 41 -17.48 -10.33 -2.15
N ASP A 42 -16.41 -9.51 -2.13
CA ASP A 42 -15.52 -9.28 -3.27
C ASP A 42 -14.72 -10.53 -3.66
N ARG A 43 -14.62 -11.52 -2.75
CA ARG A 43 -13.87 -12.77 -2.97
C ARG A 43 -14.27 -13.47 -4.26
N VAL A 44 -15.57 -13.48 -4.58
CA VAL A 44 -16.06 -14.20 -5.76
C VAL A 44 -15.60 -13.50 -7.03
N GLN A 45 -15.78 -12.19 -7.10
CA GLN A 45 -15.43 -11.38 -8.28
C GLN A 45 -13.91 -11.33 -8.47
N VAL A 46 -13.14 -11.17 -7.40
CA VAL A 46 -11.67 -11.21 -7.45
C VAL A 46 -11.19 -12.58 -7.94
N GLY A 47 -11.72 -13.67 -7.39
CA GLY A 47 -11.37 -15.02 -7.81
C GLY A 47 -11.70 -15.31 -9.28
N GLN A 48 -12.88 -14.88 -9.73
CA GLN A 48 -13.28 -14.98 -11.14
C GLN A 48 -12.40 -14.14 -12.07
N ALA A 49 -12.06 -12.92 -11.68
CA ALA A 49 -11.17 -12.05 -12.44
C ALA A 49 -9.77 -12.67 -12.58
N MET A 50 -9.22 -13.20 -11.48
CA MET A 50 -7.94 -13.92 -11.51
C MET A 50 -7.98 -15.14 -12.42
N GLN A 51 -9.03 -15.95 -12.31
CA GLN A 51 -9.19 -17.14 -13.16
C GLN A 51 -9.27 -16.75 -14.64
N TYR A 52 -10.05 -15.72 -14.97
CA TYR A 52 -10.14 -15.19 -16.33
C TYR A 52 -8.78 -14.77 -16.87
N ILE A 53 -7.97 -14.03 -16.09
CA ILE A 53 -6.63 -13.61 -16.52
C ILE A 53 -5.72 -14.83 -16.75
N VAL A 54 -5.72 -15.81 -15.84
CA VAL A 54 -4.91 -17.03 -16.01
C VAL A 54 -5.32 -17.79 -17.28
N GLU A 55 -6.61 -17.84 -17.60
CA GLU A 55 -7.12 -18.51 -18.80
C GLU A 55 -6.81 -17.73 -20.08
N ALA A 56 -7.08 -16.43 -20.08
CA ALA A 56 -6.83 -15.53 -21.19
C ALA A 56 -5.33 -15.41 -21.52
N THR A 57 -4.45 -15.62 -20.54
CA THR A 57 -3.00 -15.51 -20.74
C THR A 57 -2.28 -16.83 -20.99
N ARG A 58 -2.98 -17.96 -20.97
CA ARG A 58 -2.39 -19.30 -21.13
C ARG A 58 -1.58 -19.46 -22.42
N GLY A 59 -1.97 -18.76 -23.50
CA GLY A 59 -1.27 -18.82 -24.80
C GLY A 59 -0.08 -17.87 -24.92
N PHE A 60 0.04 -16.85 -24.07
CA PHE A 60 1.11 -15.84 -24.18
C PHE A 60 2.44 -16.33 -23.60
N TYR A 61 2.40 -17.24 -22.64
CA TYR A 61 3.59 -17.71 -21.92
C TYR A 61 4.20 -19.00 -22.48
N GLY A 62 3.68 -19.51 -23.61
CA GLY A 62 4.18 -20.68 -24.33
C GLY A 62 3.39 -21.96 -24.03
N SER A 63 3.26 -22.83 -25.04
CA SER A 63 2.39 -24.03 -25.00
C SER A 63 2.79 -25.09 -23.96
N ASN A 64 4.01 -25.00 -23.41
CA ASN A 64 4.57 -25.95 -22.45
C ASN A 64 4.75 -25.36 -21.04
N SER A 65 4.43 -24.08 -20.81
CA SER A 65 4.71 -23.43 -19.52
C SER A 65 3.61 -23.71 -18.50
N SER A 66 4.02 -24.03 -17.27
CA SER A 66 3.19 -23.91 -16.07
C SER A 66 2.50 -22.53 -16.02
N ARG A 67 1.30 -22.47 -15.43
CA ARG A 67 0.56 -21.22 -15.22
C ARG A 67 1.50 -20.11 -14.70
N PRO A 68 1.37 -18.85 -15.18
CA PRO A 68 2.23 -17.78 -14.71
C PRO A 68 2.11 -17.65 -13.19
N ALA A 69 3.25 -17.39 -12.54
CA ALA A 69 3.28 -17.08 -11.12
C ALA A 69 2.42 -15.83 -10.87
N MET A 70 1.50 -15.91 -9.91
CA MET A 70 0.66 -14.78 -9.53
C MET A 70 1.14 -14.23 -8.19
N TYR A 71 1.32 -12.93 -8.13
CA TYR A 71 1.66 -12.23 -6.90
C TYR A 71 0.54 -11.25 -6.55
N ALA A 72 0.44 -10.87 -5.29
CA ALA A 72 -0.55 -9.89 -4.84
C ALA A 72 0.09 -8.84 -3.95
N ILE A 73 -0.35 -7.60 -4.11
CA ILE A 73 -0.05 -6.50 -3.19
C ILE A 73 -1.38 -5.97 -2.68
N GLY A 74 -1.56 -5.95 -1.36
CA GLY A 74 -2.74 -5.38 -0.71
C GLY A 74 -2.34 -4.30 0.27
N VAL A 75 -3.03 -3.16 0.19
CA VAL A 75 -2.77 -2.00 1.06
C VAL A 75 -3.96 -1.81 2.01
N GLU A 76 -3.68 -1.59 3.30
CA GLU A 76 -4.70 -1.40 4.35
C GLU A 76 -5.83 -2.46 4.27
N ASN A 77 -7.07 -2.06 4.00
CA ASN A 77 -8.23 -2.94 3.87
C ASN A 77 -8.06 -3.98 2.75
N GLY A 78 -7.36 -3.62 1.66
CA GLY A 78 -7.01 -4.57 0.61
C GLY A 78 -6.00 -5.63 1.09
N GLY A 79 -5.07 -5.23 1.96
CA GLY A 79 -4.17 -6.16 2.64
C GLY A 79 -4.92 -7.09 3.60
N VAL A 80 -5.92 -6.58 4.33
CA VAL A 80 -6.73 -7.38 5.26
C VAL A 80 -7.55 -8.39 4.47
N PHE A 81 -8.15 -7.95 3.36
CA PHE A 81 -8.87 -8.82 2.43
C PHE A 81 -7.96 -9.94 1.90
N LEU A 82 -6.78 -9.62 1.37
CA LEU A 82 -5.84 -10.63 0.88
C LEU A 82 -5.42 -11.60 2.00
N GLY A 83 -5.05 -11.08 3.17
CA GLY A 83 -4.65 -11.88 4.33
C GLY A 83 -5.73 -12.86 4.79
N ASN A 84 -7.01 -12.47 4.71
CA ASN A 84 -8.13 -13.30 5.12
C ASN A 84 -8.55 -14.31 4.05
N TYR A 85 -8.40 -13.99 2.76
CA TYR A 85 -9.01 -14.78 1.69
C TYR A 85 -8.04 -15.47 0.73
N ALA A 86 -6.72 -15.20 0.78
CA ALA A 86 -5.73 -15.81 -0.10
C ALA A 86 -5.85 -17.34 -0.20
N GLU A 87 -5.92 -18.03 0.95
CA GLU A 87 -6.08 -19.50 0.98
C GLU A 87 -7.43 -19.95 0.39
N SER A 88 -8.52 -19.26 0.75
CA SER A 88 -9.85 -19.61 0.26
C SER A 88 -9.99 -19.39 -1.25
N MET A 89 -9.32 -18.37 -1.80
CA MET A 89 -9.29 -18.11 -3.24
C MET A 89 -8.53 -19.22 -3.98
N GLY A 90 -7.40 -19.66 -3.44
CA GLY A 90 -6.65 -20.81 -3.97
C GLY A 90 -7.46 -22.10 -4.01
N ASN A 91 -8.22 -22.37 -2.95
CA ASN A 91 -9.04 -23.58 -2.83
C ASN A 91 -10.26 -23.53 -3.76
N THR A 92 -10.92 -22.38 -3.90
CA THR A 92 -12.17 -22.25 -4.69
C THR A 92 -11.90 -22.07 -6.19
N PHE A 93 -10.98 -21.18 -6.56
CA PHE A 93 -10.79 -20.76 -7.95
C PHE A 93 -9.59 -21.43 -8.63
N ARG A 94 -8.91 -22.35 -7.92
CA ARG A 94 -7.68 -23.01 -8.40
C ARG A 94 -6.58 -22.01 -8.79
N THR A 95 -6.62 -20.81 -8.21
CA THR A 95 -5.67 -19.72 -8.46
C THR A 95 -4.90 -19.46 -7.17
N LYS A 96 -3.65 -19.93 -7.09
CA LYS A 96 -2.78 -19.71 -5.92
C LYS A 96 -1.83 -18.56 -6.20
N PHE A 97 -1.61 -17.72 -5.19
CA PHE A 97 -0.51 -16.77 -5.22
C PHE A 97 0.79 -17.50 -4.90
N SER A 98 1.85 -17.16 -5.63
CA SER A 98 3.22 -17.61 -5.36
C SER A 98 3.82 -16.87 -4.16
N ALA A 99 3.47 -15.60 -3.99
CA ALA A 99 3.75 -14.80 -2.80
C ALA A 99 2.82 -13.59 -2.75
N MET A 100 2.70 -12.97 -1.58
CA MET A 100 1.96 -11.72 -1.42
C MET A 100 2.70 -10.70 -0.55
N CYS A 101 2.38 -9.42 -0.75
CA CYS A 101 2.82 -8.30 0.06
C CYS A 101 1.61 -7.61 0.69
N LEU A 102 1.65 -7.38 2.00
CA LEU A 102 0.63 -6.68 2.77
C LEU A 102 1.24 -5.37 3.29
N MET A 103 0.78 -4.23 2.77
CA MET A 103 1.26 -2.91 3.13
C MET A 103 0.33 -2.26 4.17
N ASN A 104 0.88 -1.89 5.32
CA ASN A 104 0.14 -1.33 6.45
C ASN A 104 -1.14 -2.11 6.76
N SER A 105 -0.99 -3.42 6.78
CA SER A 105 -2.09 -4.35 6.98
C SER A 105 -1.62 -5.59 7.73
N GLY A 106 -2.56 -6.29 8.36
CA GLY A 106 -2.27 -7.45 9.19
C GLY A 106 -3.20 -8.62 8.89
N ILE A 107 -2.75 -9.81 9.27
CA ILE A 107 -3.56 -11.03 9.22
C ILE A 107 -4.11 -11.29 10.62
N TRP A 108 -5.43 -11.40 10.74
CA TRP A 108 -6.09 -11.49 12.05
C TRP A 108 -6.52 -12.91 12.43
N HIS A 109 -6.63 -13.82 11.45
CA HIS A 109 -6.91 -15.23 11.71
C HIS A 109 -5.61 -16.05 11.83
N LYS A 110 -5.64 -17.14 12.61
CA LYS A 110 -4.46 -17.99 12.87
C LYS A 110 -4.56 -19.38 12.21
N ASN A 111 -5.58 -19.59 11.37
CA ASN A 111 -5.94 -20.90 10.82
C ASN A 111 -5.22 -21.24 9.51
N MET A 112 -4.18 -20.47 9.17
CA MET A 112 -3.36 -20.65 7.97
C MET A 112 -2.60 -21.98 8.01
N LYS A 113 -2.48 -22.63 6.85
CA LYS A 113 -1.77 -23.90 6.68
C LYS A 113 -0.90 -23.91 5.43
N ALA A 114 0.34 -24.37 5.57
CA ALA A 114 1.18 -24.71 4.42
C ALA A 114 0.66 -26.00 3.73
N PRO A 115 0.79 -26.15 2.39
CA PRO A 115 1.26 -25.15 1.43
C PRO A 115 0.09 -24.33 0.81
N ALA A 116 -1.06 -24.27 1.48
CA ALA A 116 -2.25 -23.60 0.93
C ALA A 116 -2.17 -22.07 1.05
N PHE A 117 -1.58 -21.58 2.14
CA PHE A 117 -1.34 -20.16 2.37
C PHE A 117 0.00 -19.72 1.73
N PRO A 118 0.04 -18.59 0.99
CA PRO A 118 1.25 -18.16 0.29
C PRO A 118 2.29 -17.55 1.25
N PRO A 119 3.58 -17.53 0.85
CA PRO A 119 4.59 -16.67 1.45
C PRO A 119 4.17 -15.20 1.53
N VAL A 120 4.54 -14.52 2.63
CA VAL A 120 4.06 -13.15 2.93
C VAL A 120 5.19 -12.19 3.29
N ALA A 121 5.25 -11.05 2.59
CA ALA A 121 6.01 -9.89 3.05
C ALA A 121 5.06 -8.84 3.66
N PHE A 122 5.37 -8.35 4.85
CA PHE A 122 4.72 -7.18 5.43
C PHE A 122 5.57 -5.93 5.14
N VAL A 123 4.93 -4.83 4.78
CA VAL A 123 5.59 -3.52 4.69
C VAL A 123 4.84 -2.56 5.58
N ASP A 124 5.47 -2.16 6.67
CA ASP A 124 4.86 -1.29 7.66
C ASP A 124 5.56 0.06 7.73
N LEU A 125 4.79 1.13 7.89
CA LEU A 125 5.35 2.41 8.27
C LEU A 125 5.66 2.42 9.79
N ALA A 126 6.83 2.93 10.16
CA ALA A 126 7.39 2.77 11.51
C ALA A 126 6.51 3.33 12.65
N ARG A 127 5.64 4.31 12.39
CA ARG A 127 4.72 4.86 13.41
C ARG A 127 3.38 4.13 13.50
N ASN A 128 3.18 3.03 12.77
CA ASN A 128 2.05 2.11 12.95
C ASN A 128 2.29 1.11 14.11
N GLY A 129 2.71 1.60 15.29
CA GLY A 129 3.31 0.78 16.35
C GLY A 129 2.57 -0.53 16.70
N GLU A 130 1.26 -0.47 16.96
CA GLU A 130 0.45 -1.66 17.29
C GLU A 130 0.41 -2.67 16.14
N LEU A 131 0.25 -2.18 14.91
CA LEU A 131 0.20 -3.02 13.73
C LEU A 131 1.58 -3.63 13.42
N CYS A 132 2.65 -2.84 13.53
CA CYS A 132 4.02 -3.33 13.39
C CYS A 132 4.31 -4.48 14.36
N ALA A 133 3.92 -4.31 15.63
CA ALA A 133 4.07 -5.34 16.65
C ALA A 133 3.21 -6.58 16.35
N HIS A 134 1.96 -6.39 15.92
CA HIS A 134 1.08 -7.47 15.48
C HIS A 134 1.67 -8.25 14.30
N ASN A 135 2.20 -7.56 13.29
CA ASN A 135 2.82 -8.18 12.12
C ASN A 135 4.08 -8.96 12.48
N ASN A 136 4.92 -8.46 13.39
CA ASN A 136 6.08 -9.18 13.89
C ASN A 136 5.68 -10.50 14.58
N LEU A 137 4.66 -10.46 15.44
CA LEU A 137 4.09 -11.68 16.04
C LEU A 137 3.50 -12.62 14.99
N THR A 138 2.88 -12.07 13.95
CA THR A 138 2.28 -12.84 12.84
C THR A 138 3.35 -13.55 12.02
N VAL A 139 4.50 -12.92 11.75
CA VAL A 139 5.66 -13.54 11.09
C VAL A 139 6.13 -14.77 11.88
N GLN A 140 6.26 -14.67 13.21
CA GLN A 140 6.64 -15.80 14.06
C GLN A 140 5.63 -16.96 13.99
N VAL A 141 4.32 -16.63 13.98
CA VAL A 141 3.25 -17.64 13.81
C VAL A 141 3.34 -18.31 12.45
N LEU A 142 3.59 -17.56 11.38
CA LEU A 142 3.75 -18.10 10.02
C LEU A 142 4.97 -19.04 9.93
N HIS A 143 6.11 -18.63 10.49
CA HIS A 143 7.30 -19.48 10.57
C HIS A 143 7.04 -20.77 11.34
N SER A 144 6.31 -20.72 12.46
CA SER A 144 5.94 -21.93 13.23
C SER A 144 5.07 -22.91 12.45
N LYS A 145 4.44 -22.44 11.37
CA LYS A 145 3.59 -23.21 10.43
C LYS A 145 4.30 -23.56 9.13
N ASN A 146 5.62 -23.34 9.04
CA ASN A 146 6.43 -23.52 7.83
C ASN A 146 5.93 -22.68 6.64
N ILE A 147 5.39 -21.48 6.90
CA ILE A 147 5.03 -20.51 5.87
C ILE A 147 6.10 -19.42 5.88
N PRO A 148 6.85 -19.21 4.77
CA PRO A 148 7.85 -18.14 4.70
C PRO A 148 7.20 -16.77 4.90
N ALA A 149 7.79 -15.95 5.76
CA ALA A 149 7.31 -14.61 6.02
C ALA A 149 8.46 -13.65 6.35
N THR A 150 8.30 -12.37 6.00
CA THR A 150 9.24 -11.30 6.35
C THR A 150 8.49 -10.00 6.65
N GLN A 151 9.15 -9.05 7.29
CA GLN A 151 8.61 -7.72 7.58
C GLN A 151 9.67 -6.65 7.29
N PHE A 152 9.27 -5.62 6.55
CA PHE A 152 10.07 -4.44 6.24
C PHE A 152 9.44 -3.22 6.91
N TYR A 153 10.29 -2.25 7.26
CA TYR A 153 9.89 -1.02 7.92
C TYR A 153 10.29 0.20 7.11
N SER A 154 9.34 1.10 6.90
CA SER A 154 9.57 2.41 6.30
C SER A 154 9.62 3.48 7.39
N ASP A 155 10.75 4.17 7.48
CA ASP A 155 10.91 5.29 8.41
C ASP A 155 10.09 6.52 7.96
N PRO A 156 9.77 7.44 8.90
CA PRO A 156 9.16 8.72 8.55
C PRO A 156 9.99 9.47 7.50
N ARG A 157 9.33 9.98 6.45
CA ARG A 157 10.01 10.70 5.37
C ARG A 157 10.22 12.18 5.75
N PRO A 158 11.46 12.71 5.63
CA PRO A 158 11.71 14.14 5.69
C PRO A 158 10.81 14.94 4.77
N ILE A 159 10.16 15.97 5.30
CA ILE A 159 9.50 16.98 4.48
C ILE A 159 10.58 17.96 4.03
N THR A 160 10.96 17.88 2.76
CA THR A 160 11.86 18.85 2.12
C THR A 160 11.05 20.01 1.52
N LYS A 161 11.73 21.08 1.09
CA LYS A 161 11.06 22.24 0.47
C LYS A 161 10.24 21.86 -0.77
N GLY A 162 10.63 20.83 -1.50
CA GLY A 162 9.92 20.32 -2.68
C GLY A 162 8.91 19.20 -2.40
N TYR A 163 8.69 18.82 -1.14
CA TYR A 163 7.89 17.63 -0.81
C TYR A 163 6.44 17.71 -1.30
N PHE A 164 5.86 18.91 -1.33
CA PHE A 164 4.46 19.12 -1.68
C PHE A 164 4.22 19.55 -3.13
N THR A 165 5.25 19.62 -3.98
CA THR A 165 5.10 19.99 -5.39
C THR A 165 4.14 19.12 -6.21
N PRO A 166 3.80 17.87 -5.84
CA PRO A 166 2.75 17.13 -6.54
C PRO A 166 1.34 17.74 -6.43
N ILE A 167 1.09 18.61 -5.44
CA ILE A 167 -0.25 19.14 -5.14
C ILE A 167 -0.33 20.67 -5.08
N MET A 168 0.80 21.36 -5.19
CA MET A 168 0.89 22.82 -5.16
C MET A 168 2.11 23.30 -5.96
N SER A 169 2.20 24.60 -6.23
CA SER A 169 3.36 25.17 -6.93
C SER A 169 4.64 25.03 -6.11
N VAL A 170 5.80 25.14 -6.78
CA VAL A 170 7.12 25.10 -6.12
C VAL A 170 7.22 26.16 -5.02
N ASN A 171 6.76 27.38 -5.30
CA ASN A 171 6.81 28.48 -4.33
C ASN A 171 5.90 28.20 -3.10
N GLU A 172 4.69 27.70 -3.32
CA GLU A 172 3.78 27.31 -2.24
C GLU A 172 4.36 26.17 -1.40
N SER A 173 4.93 25.14 -2.01
CA SER A 173 5.57 24.02 -1.29
C SER A 173 6.72 24.52 -0.39
N TYR A 174 7.53 25.45 -0.89
CA TYR A 174 8.63 26.06 -0.13
C TYR A 174 8.11 26.86 1.07
N LEU A 175 7.13 27.73 0.84
CA LEU A 175 6.51 28.53 1.90
C LEU A 175 5.81 27.66 2.94
N TYR A 176 5.12 26.61 2.51
CA TYR A 176 4.39 25.70 3.40
C TYR A 176 5.36 24.93 4.29
N HIS A 177 6.45 24.40 3.72
CA HIS A 177 7.55 23.81 4.48
C HIS A 177 8.12 24.78 5.54
N GLU A 178 8.44 26.02 5.14
CA GLU A 178 9.01 27.01 6.06
C GLU A 178 8.06 27.38 7.20
N GLU A 179 6.76 27.52 6.93
CA GLU A 179 5.78 27.80 7.97
C GLU A 179 5.54 26.59 8.89
N LEU A 180 5.56 25.35 8.37
CA LEU A 180 5.54 24.15 9.20
C LEU A 180 6.77 24.07 10.12
N ALA A 181 7.96 24.40 9.61
CA ALA A 181 9.19 24.45 10.40
C ALA A 181 9.11 25.51 11.51
N LYS A 182 8.69 26.74 11.17
CA LYS A 182 8.52 27.85 12.13
C LYS A 182 7.50 27.51 13.23
N ALA A 183 6.44 26.80 12.88
CA ALA A 183 5.42 26.36 13.82
C ALA A 183 5.82 25.11 14.64
N GLY A 184 7.04 24.59 14.47
CA GLY A 184 7.55 23.45 15.25
C GLY A 184 6.94 22.10 14.86
N PHE A 185 6.34 22.00 13.67
CA PHE A 185 5.85 20.73 13.13
C PHE A 185 6.99 19.86 12.60
N LEU A 186 8.10 20.45 12.15
CA LEU A 186 9.24 19.74 11.59
C LEU A 186 10.41 19.72 12.56
N TRP A 187 11.10 18.58 12.64
CA TRP A 187 12.35 18.48 13.38
C TRP A 187 13.45 19.32 12.69
N PRO A 188 14.14 20.22 13.42
CA PRO A 188 15.04 21.19 12.81
C PRO A 188 16.18 20.60 11.97
N PHE A 189 16.67 19.41 12.33
CA PHE A 189 17.85 18.82 11.70
C PHE A 189 17.57 18.01 10.44
N ASN A 190 16.40 17.40 10.33
CA ASN A 190 16.12 16.44 9.25
C ASN A 190 14.73 16.60 8.63
N GLY A 191 13.93 17.60 9.03
CA GLY A 191 12.63 17.86 8.42
C GLY A 191 11.57 16.79 8.68
N VAL A 192 11.81 15.82 9.58
CA VAL A 192 10.82 14.81 9.93
C VAL A 192 9.64 15.47 10.63
N LEU A 193 8.42 15.14 10.19
CA LEU A 193 7.20 15.60 10.83
C LEU A 193 7.13 15.05 12.27
N LEU A 194 6.86 15.92 13.25
CA LEU A 194 6.85 15.65 14.69
C LEU A 194 5.47 15.50 15.29
N LYS A 195 4.43 16.01 14.62
CA LYS A 195 3.06 15.96 15.10
C LYS A 195 2.23 15.09 14.19
N ASP A 196 1.39 14.25 14.79
CA ASP A 196 0.50 13.34 14.09
C ASP A 196 -0.54 14.14 13.28
N PRO A 197 -0.50 14.08 11.94
CA PRO A 197 -1.42 14.82 11.10
C PRO A 197 -2.85 14.26 11.18
N THR A 198 -3.05 13.06 11.73
CA THR A 198 -4.38 12.46 11.92
C THR A 198 -5.10 12.98 13.16
N SER A 199 -4.37 13.62 14.08
CA SER A 199 -4.96 14.31 15.22
C SER A 199 -5.75 15.54 14.75
N ASP A 200 -7.03 15.64 15.12
CA ASP A 200 -7.86 16.79 14.76
C ASP A 200 -7.27 18.13 15.21
N TYR A 201 -6.52 18.15 16.31
CA TYR A 201 -5.84 19.35 16.80
C TYR A 201 -4.74 19.80 15.83
N TYR A 202 -3.74 18.96 15.58
CA TYR A 202 -2.62 19.29 14.70
C TYR A 202 -3.03 19.45 13.24
N ARG A 203 -4.03 18.69 12.78
CA ARG A 203 -4.59 18.80 11.44
C ARG A 203 -5.15 20.20 11.19
N ARG A 204 -5.91 20.76 12.14
CA ARG A 204 -6.47 22.11 12.00
C ARG A 204 -5.37 23.17 11.91
N ASP A 205 -4.32 23.04 12.71
CA ASP A 205 -3.20 23.97 12.67
C ASP A 205 -2.43 23.89 11.34
N MET A 206 -2.16 22.68 10.85
CA MET A 206 -1.54 22.47 9.53
C MET A 206 -2.42 23.05 8.40
N MET A 207 -3.73 22.83 8.45
CA MET A 207 -4.69 23.39 7.49
C MET A 207 -4.75 24.92 7.55
N ALA A 208 -4.65 25.52 8.75
CA ALA A 208 -4.59 26.97 8.89
C ALA A 208 -3.31 27.55 8.25
N ILE A 209 -2.18 26.85 8.38
CA ILE A 209 -0.95 27.19 7.68
C ILE A 209 -1.15 27.05 6.16
N LEU A 210 -1.73 25.95 5.68
CA LEU A 210 -1.98 25.72 4.26
C LEU A 210 -2.88 26.82 3.67
N ASN A 211 -3.98 27.17 4.35
CA ASN A 211 -4.91 28.19 3.89
C ASN A 211 -4.27 29.58 3.71
N ARG A 212 -3.23 29.89 4.48
CA ARG A 212 -2.47 31.14 4.35
C ARG A 212 -1.46 31.10 3.19
N VAL A 213 -0.88 29.93 2.90
CA VAL A 213 0.20 29.78 1.92
C VAL A 213 -0.34 29.43 0.52
N ALA A 214 -1.31 28.52 0.45
CA ALA A 214 -1.88 27.96 -0.76
C ALA A 214 -3.42 27.85 -0.61
N PRO A 215 -4.15 28.98 -0.60
CA PRO A 215 -5.59 29.02 -0.33
C PRO A 215 -6.42 28.20 -1.34
N GLU A 216 -5.99 28.14 -2.60
CA GLU A 216 -6.68 27.34 -3.63
C GLU A 216 -6.60 25.84 -3.30
N VAL A 217 -5.41 25.36 -2.93
CA VAL A 217 -5.21 23.97 -2.47
C VAL A 217 -6.03 23.71 -1.22
N ALA A 218 -5.97 24.59 -0.22
CA ALA A 218 -6.75 24.47 1.01
C ALA A 218 -8.27 24.42 0.76
N SER A 219 -8.77 25.15 -0.25
CA SER A 219 -10.19 25.13 -0.61
C SER A 219 -10.65 23.81 -1.23
N SER A 220 -9.72 23.08 -1.87
CA SER A 220 -9.98 21.75 -2.44
C SER A 220 -9.88 20.62 -1.40
N GLU A 221 -9.30 20.91 -0.24
CA GLU A 221 -9.12 19.95 0.83
C GLU A 221 -10.44 19.78 1.62
N PRO A 222 -10.95 18.54 1.79
CA PRO A 222 -12.17 18.30 2.52
C PRO A 222 -11.98 18.65 4.01
N MET A 223 -12.61 19.73 4.45
CA MET A 223 -12.62 20.19 5.86
C MET A 223 -13.21 19.15 6.84
N GLY A 224 -13.87 18.09 6.34
CA GLY A 224 -14.41 16.98 7.14
C GLY A 224 -13.34 16.03 7.69
N ARG A 225 -13.76 14.81 8.06
CA ARG A 225 -12.89 13.72 8.54
C ARG A 225 -12.09 13.02 7.42
N GLY A 226 -11.93 13.66 6.26
CA GLY A 226 -11.29 13.06 5.11
C GLY A 226 -9.79 12.97 5.32
N LEU A 227 -9.27 11.78 5.66
CA LEU A 227 -7.83 11.50 5.67
C LEU A 227 -7.28 11.18 4.27
N ASN A 228 -8.16 11.10 3.28
CA ASN A 228 -7.85 10.62 1.93
C ASN A 228 -7.60 11.74 0.92
N SER A 229 -7.44 12.99 1.38
CA SER A 229 -7.07 14.09 0.49
C SER A 229 -5.59 14.05 0.12
N PRO A 230 -5.18 14.64 -1.01
CA PRO A 230 -3.79 14.61 -1.45
C PRO A 230 -2.79 15.15 -0.42
N LEU A 231 -3.11 16.26 0.27
CA LEU A 231 -2.26 16.76 1.35
C LEU A 231 -2.17 15.76 2.50
N MET A 232 -3.31 15.20 2.95
CA MET A 232 -3.33 14.29 4.09
C MET A 232 -2.60 12.98 3.81
N GLN A 233 -2.61 12.49 2.57
CA GLN A 233 -1.81 11.34 2.15
C GLN A 233 -0.31 11.66 2.25
N LEU A 234 0.14 12.80 1.71
CA LEU A 234 1.54 13.24 1.79
C LEU A 234 1.98 13.43 3.26
N LEU A 235 1.16 14.07 4.09
CA LEU A 235 1.48 14.26 5.51
C LEU A 235 1.53 12.94 6.28
N ARG A 236 0.59 12.00 6.03
CA ARG A 236 0.60 10.67 6.66
C ARG A 236 1.80 9.84 6.24
N LEU A 237 2.19 9.92 4.97
CA LEU A 237 3.40 9.29 4.47
C LEU A 237 4.67 9.88 5.09
N ALA A 238 4.78 11.21 5.18
CA ALA A 238 5.87 11.89 5.88
C ALA A 238 5.91 11.53 7.38
N TRP A 239 4.75 11.43 8.01
CA TRP A 239 4.63 10.99 9.39
C TRP A 239 5.01 9.52 9.56
N GLY A 240 4.86 8.68 8.54
CA GLY A 240 5.07 7.25 8.63
C GLY A 240 3.88 6.52 9.27
N TYR A 241 2.65 6.86 8.87
CA TYR A 241 1.43 6.25 9.39
C TYR A 241 0.44 5.90 8.27
N ARG A 242 -0.12 4.68 8.32
CA ARG A 242 -1.21 4.17 7.47
C ARG A 242 -1.33 4.84 6.09
N GLU A 243 -0.39 4.59 5.17
CA GLU A 243 -0.46 5.09 3.78
C GLU A 243 0.32 4.18 2.84
N ILE A 244 -0.07 4.09 1.57
CA ILE A 244 0.73 3.39 0.56
C ILE A 244 2.13 4.03 0.46
N ASN A 245 3.16 3.19 0.35
CA ASN A 245 4.53 3.66 0.13
C ASN A 245 5.25 2.73 -0.85
N ASP A 246 6.32 3.28 -1.42
CA ASP A 246 7.14 2.64 -2.45
C ASP A 246 8.59 2.38 -2.00
N ASP A 247 8.89 2.50 -0.70
CA ASP A 247 10.27 2.42 -0.18
C ASP A 247 10.90 1.02 -0.35
N HIS A 248 10.07 -0.03 -0.36
CA HIS A 248 10.52 -1.43 -0.34
C HIS A 248 10.12 -2.23 -1.58
N ILE A 249 9.77 -1.56 -2.69
CA ILE A 249 9.28 -2.27 -3.88
C ILE A 249 10.34 -3.18 -4.49
N ASP A 250 11.62 -2.79 -4.48
CA ASP A 250 12.72 -3.63 -4.95
C ASP A 250 12.83 -4.91 -4.11
N GLN A 251 12.77 -4.79 -2.79
CA GLN A 251 12.79 -5.93 -1.85
C GLN A 251 11.54 -6.81 -2.00
N ILE A 252 10.38 -6.22 -2.31
CA ILE A 252 9.16 -6.97 -2.62
C ILE A 252 9.32 -7.77 -3.92
N MET A 253 9.96 -7.20 -4.95
CA MET A 253 10.23 -7.92 -6.20
C MET A 253 11.21 -9.06 -5.98
N GLU A 254 12.27 -8.85 -5.19
CA GLU A 254 13.19 -9.93 -4.77
C GLU A 254 12.47 -11.03 -3.97
N TRP A 255 11.54 -10.63 -3.09
CA TRP A 255 10.68 -11.56 -2.36
C TRP A 255 9.79 -12.37 -3.32
N PHE A 256 9.20 -11.72 -4.32
CA PHE A 256 8.42 -12.40 -5.35
C PHE A 256 9.27 -13.36 -6.18
N ASP A 257 10.47 -12.98 -6.60
CA ASP A 257 11.34 -13.83 -7.41
C ASP A 257 11.92 -15.03 -6.66
N SER A 258 12.12 -14.91 -5.35
CA SER A 258 12.62 -16.01 -4.50
C SER A 258 11.55 -17.05 -4.16
N HIS A 259 10.27 -16.68 -4.23
CA HIS A 259 9.12 -17.54 -3.90
C HIS A 259 8.25 -17.89 -5.11
N GLY A 260 8.40 -17.13 -6.19
CA GLY A 260 8.03 -17.54 -7.52
C GLY A 260 8.84 -18.76 -7.88
N SER A 261 8.17 -19.81 -8.34
CA SER A 261 8.85 -20.82 -9.13
C SER A 261 9.42 -20.07 -10.34
N LYS A 262 10.70 -19.66 -10.28
CA LYS A 262 11.50 -19.48 -11.48
C LYS A 262 11.22 -20.76 -12.26
N LEU A 263 10.64 -20.61 -13.45
CA LEU A 263 10.65 -21.68 -14.42
C LEU A 263 12.10 -22.12 -14.46
N ASN A 264 12.42 -23.26 -13.83
CA ASN A 264 13.70 -23.92 -13.99
C ASN A 264 13.75 -24.20 -15.48
N THR A 265 14.42 -23.30 -16.20
CA THR A 265 14.69 -23.39 -17.63
C THR A 265 15.98 -24.15 -17.78
#